data_AF-A0A5N6JUU3-F1
#
_entry.id   AF-A0A5N6JUU3-F1
#
_cell.length_a   1.000
_cell.length_b   1.000
_cell.length_c   1.000
_cell.angle_alpha   90.00
_cell.angle_beta   90.00
_cell.angle_gamma   90.00
#
_symmetry.space_group_name_H-M   'P 1'
#
loop_
_entity.id
_entity.type
_entity.pdbx_description
1 polymer ?
#
loop_
_entity_poly.entity_id
_entity_poly.type
_entity_poly.pdbx_seq_one_letter_code
_entity_poly.pdbx_strand_id
1 'polypeptide(L)'
;MGILNFKTKLKYKPLKSTTAIRLVVIHPGSGDNPMECHLIHTEVGETAYEALSYEWKESSQNGPMIIVNDKRIIIRENLYHALKQIRHPETDRYIWIDALCINQRKVKERNAQVQIMGDIYSGASKVIVWLGNAEDKSDDAIKMLQDISAQVVLKRTEQISDEEYENRLGHLSNNYSHKDWKALVALCQRPYWSRIWVLQEVHLAKTYEVRCGSKFIGGAEFQSSIAPFAAGVIKTDISSDYCRIISTSAVAAHRLAKDISSQSNTLRRWIIVTSSGGFISKKPHDMIYALLGVSRDWQNGEVALIPDYKKPLLDLFLDVVPIVKSKPPGINAKKALRELAKLFKCTTDARVKEILSQLERTH
;
A
#
# COMPACT_ATOMS: atom_id res chain seq x y z
N MET A 1 -12.39 37.63 -25.18
CA MET A 1 -12.90 36.54 -24.32
C MET A 1 -11.79 36.14 -23.36
N GLY A 2 -11.98 36.37 -22.07
CA GLY A 2 -10.92 36.21 -21.06
C GLY A 2 -10.49 34.75 -20.91
N ILE A 3 -9.18 34.52 -20.93
CA ILE A 3 -8.55 33.24 -20.59
C ILE A 3 -8.81 33.00 -19.11
N LEU A 4 -9.85 32.24 -18.77
CA LEU A 4 -10.16 31.85 -17.40
C LEU A 4 -9.01 30.99 -16.86
N ASN A 5 -8.26 31.57 -15.93
CA ASN A 5 -7.13 30.95 -15.26
C ASN A 5 -7.64 29.94 -14.22
N PHE A 6 -8.04 28.74 -14.65
CA PHE A 6 -8.61 27.68 -13.80
C PHE A 6 -7.59 26.94 -12.93
N LYS A 7 -6.66 27.65 -12.29
CA LYS A 7 -5.70 27.07 -11.33
C LYS A 7 -6.18 27.23 -9.88
N THR A 8 -7.42 26.83 -9.60
CA THR A 8 -7.94 26.96 -8.23
C THR A 8 -7.40 25.81 -7.37
N LYS A 9 -6.69 26.16 -6.30
CA LYS A 9 -6.25 25.21 -5.28
C LYS A 9 -7.44 24.92 -4.36
N LEU A 10 -7.63 23.65 -3.98
CA LEU A 10 -8.64 23.29 -2.99
C LEU A 10 -8.39 24.04 -1.67
N LYS A 11 -9.42 24.74 -1.18
CA LYS A 11 -9.37 25.44 0.11
C LYS A 11 -9.92 24.51 1.19
N TYR A 12 -9.13 24.30 2.24
CA TYR A 12 -9.47 23.42 3.34
C TYR A 12 -9.94 24.22 4.57
N LYS A 13 -11.08 23.82 5.14
CA LYS A 13 -11.42 24.20 6.53
C LYS A 13 -10.57 23.36 7.50
N PRO A 14 -9.93 23.93 8.53
CA PRO A 14 -9.12 23.18 9.49
C PRO A 14 -9.88 21.98 10.10
N LEU A 15 -9.15 20.90 10.37
CA LEU A 15 -9.67 19.77 11.17
C LEU A 15 -9.86 20.23 12.63
N LYS A 16 -10.93 19.77 13.27
CA LYS A 16 -11.33 20.22 14.61
C LYS A 16 -10.54 19.55 15.74
N SER A 17 -10.03 18.35 15.49
CA SER A 17 -9.27 17.54 16.46
C SER A 17 -8.10 16.85 15.75
N THR A 18 -7.28 16.11 16.51
CA THR A 18 -6.18 15.30 15.97
C THR A 18 -6.63 14.00 15.33
N THR A 19 -7.83 13.51 15.68
CA THR A 19 -8.46 12.30 15.14
C THR A 19 -9.45 12.60 14.01
N ALA A 20 -9.80 13.87 13.81
CA ALA A 20 -10.72 14.28 12.77
C ALA A 20 -10.11 14.00 11.39
N ILE A 21 -10.97 13.59 10.47
CA ILE A 21 -10.65 13.35 9.08
C ILE A 21 -11.61 14.10 8.16
N ARG A 22 -11.24 14.15 6.88
CA ARG A 22 -12.18 14.49 5.83
C ARG A 22 -12.51 13.24 5.04
N LEU A 23 -13.72 13.15 4.55
CA LEU A 23 -14.13 12.16 3.57
C LEU A 23 -14.52 12.87 2.28
N VAL A 24 -14.16 12.28 1.15
CA VAL A 24 -14.69 12.66 -0.16
C VAL A 24 -16.01 11.94 -0.34
N VAL A 25 -17.09 12.70 -0.51
CA VAL A 25 -18.36 12.18 -0.99
C VAL A 25 -18.33 12.32 -2.51
N ILE A 26 -18.20 11.19 -3.21
CA ILE A 26 -18.26 11.13 -4.67
C ILE A 26 -19.72 11.01 -5.07
N HIS A 27 -20.21 11.94 -5.88
CA HIS A 27 -21.59 11.94 -6.34
C HIS A 27 -21.84 10.89 -7.42
N PRO A 28 -23.09 10.39 -7.53
CA PRO A 28 -23.43 9.42 -8.55
C PRO A 28 -23.25 9.95 -9.96
N GLY A 29 -23.02 9.05 -10.90
CA GLY A 29 -22.98 9.37 -12.33
C GLY A 29 -22.25 8.30 -13.14
N SER A 30 -22.41 8.38 -14.45
CA SER A 30 -21.91 7.37 -15.39
C SER A 30 -21.29 8.02 -16.64
N GLY A 31 -20.57 7.21 -17.43
CA GLY A 31 -20.01 7.64 -18.70
C GLY A 31 -19.13 8.89 -18.57
N ASP A 32 -19.53 9.96 -19.25
CA ASP A 32 -18.82 11.23 -19.30
C ASP A 32 -19.44 12.32 -18.41
N ASN A 33 -20.36 11.94 -17.49
CA ASN A 33 -20.85 12.87 -16.49
C ASN A 33 -19.67 13.48 -15.71
N PRO A 34 -19.67 14.80 -15.43
CA PRO A 34 -18.62 15.45 -14.65
C PRO A 34 -18.38 14.71 -13.34
N MET A 35 -17.10 14.57 -12.96
CA MET A 35 -16.72 14.01 -11.66
C MET A 35 -16.91 15.08 -10.59
N GLU A 36 -18.00 14.98 -9.84
CA GLU A 36 -18.39 15.91 -8.80
C GLU A 36 -18.28 15.25 -7.43
N CYS A 37 -17.66 15.97 -6.50
CA CYS A 37 -17.50 15.53 -5.13
C CYS A 37 -17.68 16.71 -4.17
N HIS A 38 -17.86 16.40 -2.89
CA HIS A 38 -17.65 17.36 -1.82
C HIS A 38 -16.90 16.73 -0.64
N LEU A 39 -16.36 17.57 0.24
CA LEU A 39 -15.67 17.13 1.45
C LEU A 39 -16.56 17.33 2.66
N ILE A 40 -16.69 16.28 3.47
CA ILE A 40 -17.29 16.34 4.81
C ILE A 40 -16.21 16.17 5.87
N HIS A 41 -16.47 16.65 7.08
CA HIS A 41 -15.63 16.46 8.27
C HIS A 41 -16.30 15.46 9.21
N THR A 42 -15.53 14.51 9.73
CA THR A 42 -15.98 13.48 10.68
C THR A 42 -14.81 13.06 11.56
N GLU A 43 -15.05 12.33 12.64
CA GLU A 43 -14.01 11.58 13.34
C GLU A 43 -13.85 10.17 12.75
N VAL A 44 -12.69 9.55 12.94
CA VAL A 44 -12.47 8.14 12.60
C VAL A 44 -13.47 7.28 13.37
N GLY A 45 -14.24 6.46 12.65
CA GLY A 45 -15.22 5.54 13.23
C GLY A 45 -16.64 6.09 13.39
N GLU A 46 -16.86 7.41 13.25
CA GLU A 46 -18.21 7.99 13.34
C GLU A 46 -19.06 7.77 12.09
N THR A 47 -18.44 7.91 10.91
CA THR A 47 -19.10 7.71 9.61
C THR A 47 -18.55 6.44 8.97
N ALA A 48 -19.39 5.62 8.33
CA ALA A 48 -18.90 4.50 7.53
C ALA A 48 -18.28 5.03 6.21
N TYR A 49 -17.05 4.62 5.92
CA TYR A 49 -16.34 5.01 4.70
C TYR A 49 -15.48 3.88 4.16
N GLU A 50 -15.05 4.01 2.92
CA GLU A 50 -14.00 3.20 2.31
C GLU A 50 -12.70 4.02 2.21
N ALA A 51 -11.55 3.39 2.00
CA ALA A 51 -10.31 4.11 1.74
C ALA A 51 -9.72 3.72 0.39
N LEU A 52 -9.16 4.69 -0.33
CA LEU A 52 -8.44 4.44 -1.59
C LEU A 52 -6.95 4.32 -1.34
N SER A 53 -6.38 3.18 -1.72
CA SER A 53 -4.95 2.93 -1.71
C SER A 53 -4.46 2.84 -3.16
N TYR A 54 -3.58 3.76 -3.57
CA TYR A 54 -3.22 3.92 -4.98
C TYR A 54 -1.85 4.57 -5.20
N GLU A 55 -1.33 4.41 -6.43
CA GLU A 55 -0.07 5.04 -6.80
C GLU A 55 -0.19 6.55 -7.08
N TRP A 56 0.63 7.39 -6.41
CA TRP A 56 0.83 8.79 -6.76
C TRP A 56 1.77 8.91 -7.94
N LYS A 57 1.25 8.62 -9.14
CA LYS A 57 1.95 8.89 -10.40
C LYS A 57 2.27 10.39 -10.55
N GLU A 58 3.08 10.71 -11.54
CA GLU A 58 3.52 12.08 -11.80
C GLU A 58 2.33 13.04 -11.98
N SER A 59 2.47 14.23 -11.42
CA SER A 59 1.45 15.28 -11.55
C SER A 59 1.73 16.10 -12.80
N SER A 60 0.71 16.26 -13.65
CA SER A 60 0.76 17.15 -14.82
C SER A 60 -0.03 18.43 -14.56
N GLN A 61 0.45 19.56 -15.08
CA GLN A 61 -0.34 20.81 -15.10
C GLN A 61 -1.55 20.72 -16.04
N ASN A 62 -1.54 19.75 -16.97
CA ASN A 62 -2.64 19.45 -17.89
C ASN A 62 -3.38 18.18 -17.47
N GLY A 63 -3.36 17.85 -16.17
CA GLY A 63 -4.09 16.71 -15.62
C GLY A 63 -5.61 16.90 -15.69
N PRO A 64 -6.38 15.81 -15.51
CA PRO A 64 -7.84 15.87 -15.53
C PRO A 64 -8.39 16.72 -14.37
N MET A 65 -9.54 17.33 -14.62
CA MET A 65 -10.23 18.20 -13.68
C MET A 65 -11.45 17.52 -13.07
N ILE A 66 -11.65 17.72 -11.77
CA ILE A 66 -12.86 17.33 -11.05
C ILE A 66 -13.45 18.55 -10.33
N ILE A 67 -14.71 18.47 -9.92
CA ILE A 67 -15.37 19.50 -9.12
C ILE A 67 -15.39 19.03 -7.67
N VAL A 68 -14.80 19.80 -6.75
CA VAL A 68 -14.81 19.55 -5.31
C VAL A 68 -15.28 20.79 -4.58
N ASN A 69 -16.38 20.70 -3.82
CA ASN A 69 -17.02 21.85 -3.15
C ASN A 69 -17.25 23.03 -4.13
N ASP A 70 -17.85 22.73 -5.29
CA ASP A 70 -18.13 23.70 -6.37
C ASP A 70 -16.88 24.37 -6.99
N LYS A 71 -15.68 23.83 -6.73
CA LYS A 71 -14.43 24.32 -7.30
C LYS A 71 -13.81 23.28 -8.20
N ARG A 72 -13.46 23.72 -9.40
CA ARG A 72 -12.68 22.90 -10.34
C ARG A 72 -11.24 22.79 -9.86
N ILE A 73 -10.76 21.57 -9.68
CA ILE A 73 -9.39 21.28 -9.28
C ILE A 73 -8.76 20.25 -10.23
N ILE A 74 -7.47 20.40 -10.49
CA ILE A 74 -6.69 19.43 -11.26
C ILE A 74 -6.19 18.35 -10.31
N ILE A 75 -6.40 17.09 -10.68
CA ILE A 75 -5.89 15.93 -9.95
C ILE A 75 -4.95 15.10 -10.84
N ARG A 76 -4.27 14.14 -10.22
CA ARG A 76 -3.43 13.19 -10.96
C ARG A 76 -4.30 12.30 -11.82
N GLU A 77 -3.81 11.96 -12.99
CA GLU A 77 -4.50 11.09 -13.93
C GLU A 77 -4.85 9.72 -13.31
N ASN A 78 -3.90 9.11 -12.59
CA ASN A 78 -4.16 7.83 -11.92
C ASN A 78 -5.31 7.91 -10.90
N LEU A 79 -5.44 9.04 -10.18
CA LEU A 79 -6.54 9.25 -9.25
C LEU A 79 -7.86 9.45 -10.00
N TYR A 80 -7.85 10.20 -11.10
CA TYR A 80 -9.06 10.42 -11.90
C TYR A 80 -9.63 9.12 -12.46
N HIS A 81 -8.77 8.26 -13.01
CA HIS A 81 -9.17 6.94 -13.50
C HIS A 81 -9.72 6.06 -12.36
N ALA A 82 -9.08 6.07 -11.19
CA ALA A 82 -9.59 5.39 -10.00
C ALA A 82 -11.00 5.89 -9.63
N LEU A 83 -11.19 7.21 -9.53
CA LEU A 83 -12.48 7.83 -9.21
C LEU A 83 -13.56 7.46 -10.24
N LYS A 84 -13.25 7.51 -11.54
CA LYS A 84 -14.19 7.12 -12.61
C LYS A 84 -14.61 5.66 -12.47
N GLN A 85 -13.66 4.80 -12.11
CA GLN A 85 -13.91 3.35 -12.00
C GLN A 85 -14.68 2.94 -10.72
N ILE A 86 -14.53 3.69 -9.63
CA ILE A 86 -15.19 3.40 -8.34
C ILE A 86 -16.49 4.19 -8.15
N ARG A 87 -16.76 5.22 -8.95
CA ARG A 87 -18.01 5.99 -8.87
C ARG A 87 -19.22 5.06 -9.05
N HIS A 88 -20.21 5.19 -8.17
CA HIS A 88 -21.48 4.48 -8.33
C HIS A 88 -22.39 5.26 -9.29
N PRO A 89 -23.24 4.58 -10.08
CA PRO A 89 -24.13 5.26 -11.01
C PRO A 89 -25.27 6.02 -10.31
N GLU A 90 -25.70 5.55 -9.12
CA GLU A 90 -26.96 6.00 -8.51
C GLU A 90 -26.83 6.47 -7.06
N THR A 91 -25.74 6.12 -6.36
CA THR A 91 -25.54 6.46 -4.96
C THR A 91 -24.26 7.24 -4.72
N ASP A 92 -24.27 8.06 -3.67
CA ASP A 92 -23.06 8.70 -3.16
C ASP A 92 -22.10 7.64 -2.58
N ARG A 93 -20.80 7.88 -2.76
CA ARG A 93 -19.74 7.02 -2.21
C ARG A 93 -18.86 7.82 -1.24
N TYR A 94 -18.71 7.33 -0.01
CA TYR A 94 -17.92 7.97 1.04
C TYR A 94 -16.54 7.34 1.09
N ILE A 95 -15.52 8.10 0.71
CA ILE A 95 -14.17 7.57 0.59
C ILE A 95 -13.09 8.50 1.14
N TRP A 96 -12.17 7.93 1.89
CA TRP A 96 -10.95 8.61 2.28
C TRP A 96 -9.89 8.48 1.19
N ILE A 97 -9.36 9.60 0.73
CA ILE A 97 -8.34 9.70 -0.32
C ILE A 97 -7.28 10.69 0.17
N ASP A 98 -6.07 10.22 0.47
CA ASP A 98 -4.99 11.01 1.07
C ASP A 98 -4.69 12.34 0.36
N ALA A 99 -4.76 12.37 -0.98
CA ALA A 99 -4.49 13.54 -1.80
C ALA A 99 -5.58 14.62 -1.72
N LEU A 100 -6.81 14.24 -1.34
CA LEU A 100 -7.98 15.14 -1.26
C LEU A 100 -8.44 15.38 0.18
N CYS A 101 -8.19 14.45 1.09
CA CYS A 101 -8.65 14.53 2.48
C CYS A 101 -7.64 15.26 3.38
N ILE A 102 -6.35 15.22 3.03
CA ILE A 102 -5.26 15.87 3.77
C ILE A 102 -4.85 17.16 3.07
N ASN A 103 -4.73 18.25 3.82
CA ASN A 103 -4.07 19.45 3.32
C ASN A 103 -2.55 19.22 3.27
N GLN A 104 -2.08 18.63 2.18
CA GLN A 104 -0.68 18.24 1.94
C GLN A 104 0.34 19.38 2.04
N ARG A 105 -0.12 20.65 1.98
CA ARG A 105 0.72 21.85 2.10
C ARG A 105 0.92 22.30 3.54
N LYS A 106 0.04 21.92 4.46
CA LYS A 106 0.15 22.28 5.87
C LYS A 106 0.87 21.15 6.61
N VAL A 107 2.17 21.30 6.84
CA VAL A 107 3.00 20.25 7.47
C VAL A 107 2.43 19.77 8.80
N LYS A 108 1.93 20.67 9.66
CA LYS A 108 1.28 20.29 10.92
C LYS A 108 0.10 19.33 10.70
N GLU A 109 -0.74 19.60 9.71
CA GLU A 109 -1.88 18.74 9.38
C GLU A 109 -1.42 17.42 8.77
N ARG A 110 -0.45 17.46 7.84
CA ARG A 110 0.11 16.23 7.25
C ARG A 110 0.70 15.32 8.32
N ASN A 111 1.52 15.85 9.23
CA ASN A 111 2.12 15.07 10.30
C ASN A 111 1.04 14.43 11.19
N ALA A 112 0.02 15.21 11.58
CA ALA A 112 -1.09 14.70 12.40
C ALA A 112 -1.89 13.60 11.69
N GLN A 113 -2.22 13.78 10.41
CA GLN A 113 -2.94 12.76 9.64
C GLN A 113 -2.10 11.50 9.43
N VAL A 114 -0.79 11.64 9.16
CA VAL A 114 0.15 10.51 9.03
C VAL A 114 0.24 9.71 10.33
N GLN A 115 0.19 10.39 11.48
CA GLN A 115 0.20 9.73 12.78
C GLN A 115 -1.04 8.84 12.99
N ILE A 116 -2.20 9.21 12.44
CA ILE A 116 -3.44 8.43 12.56
C ILE A 116 -3.77 7.60 11.30
N MET A 117 -2.89 7.53 10.29
CA MET A 117 -3.19 6.80 9.04
C MET A 117 -3.53 5.33 9.30
N GLY A 118 -2.90 4.71 10.29
CA GLY A 118 -3.26 3.34 10.70
C GLY A 118 -4.70 3.22 11.19
N ASP A 119 -5.16 4.19 11.99
CA ASP A 119 -6.55 4.25 12.47
C ASP A 119 -7.53 4.51 11.32
N ILE A 120 -7.14 5.33 10.35
CA ILE A 120 -7.97 5.62 9.16
C ILE A 120 -8.18 4.35 8.32
N TYR A 121 -7.12 3.61 8.00
CA TYR A 121 -7.25 2.39 7.19
C TYR A 121 -7.91 1.23 7.94
N SER A 122 -7.68 1.11 9.24
CA SER A 122 -8.38 0.12 10.08
C SER A 122 -9.84 0.48 10.34
N GLY A 123 -10.17 1.77 10.41
CA GLY A 123 -11.53 2.28 10.54
C GLY A 123 -12.38 2.04 9.30
N ALA A 124 -11.78 2.06 8.11
CA ALA A 124 -12.47 1.89 6.84
C ALA A 124 -13.23 0.56 6.76
N SER A 125 -14.45 0.61 6.21
CA SER A 125 -15.28 -0.58 5.93
C SER A 125 -14.63 -1.50 4.90
N LYS A 126 -13.92 -0.92 3.92
CA LYS A 126 -13.14 -1.62 2.89
C LYS A 126 -12.04 -0.70 2.36
N VAL A 127 -10.90 -1.28 2.01
CA VAL A 127 -9.84 -0.59 1.26
C VAL A 127 -9.89 -1.00 -0.22
N ILE A 128 -9.92 -0.02 -1.10
CA ILE A 128 -9.84 -0.23 -2.54
C ILE A 128 -8.38 -0.05 -2.95
N VAL A 129 -7.73 -1.13 -3.33
CA VAL A 129 -6.38 -1.12 -3.91
C VAL A 129 -6.52 -0.86 -5.41
N TRP A 130 -6.04 0.28 -5.88
CA TRP A 130 -6.09 0.65 -7.30
C TRP A 130 -4.71 0.51 -7.96
N LEU A 131 -4.59 -0.48 -8.84
CA LEU A 131 -3.36 -0.78 -9.57
C LEU A 131 -3.17 0.06 -10.84
N GLY A 132 -4.19 0.81 -11.28
CA GLY A 132 -4.19 1.56 -12.53
C GLY A 132 -5.14 0.98 -13.58
N ASN A 133 -5.09 1.53 -14.79
CA ASN A 133 -5.88 1.07 -15.93
C ASN A 133 -5.50 -0.36 -16.37
N ALA A 134 -6.36 -0.94 -17.20
CA ALA A 134 -6.09 -2.22 -17.82
C ALA A 134 -4.94 -2.09 -18.82
N GLU A 135 -3.83 -2.76 -18.52
CA GLU A 135 -2.58 -2.75 -19.28
C GLU A 135 -1.91 -4.13 -19.12
N ASP A 136 -1.03 -4.50 -20.05
CA ASP A 136 -0.28 -5.78 -20.01
C ASP A 136 -1.17 -7.02 -19.82
N LYS A 137 -2.38 -6.99 -20.38
CA LYS A 137 -3.42 -8.03 -20.21
C LYS A 137 -3.79 -8.30 -18.74
N SER A 138 -3.80 -7.26 -17.91
CA SER A 138 -4.18 -7.36 -16.51
C SER A 138 -5.53 -8.04 -16.26
N ASP A 139 -6.48 -7.94 -17.19
CA ASP A 139 -7.79 -8.58 -17.08
C ASP A 139 -7.66 -10.12 -17.08
N ASP A 140 -6.80 -10.66 -17.95
CA ASP A 140 -6.46 -12.08 -18.01
C ASP A 140 -5.73 -12.52 -16.73
N ALA A 141 -4.83 -11.68 -16.21
CA ALA A 141 -4.12 -11.93 -14.96
C ALA A 141 -5.05 -11.96 -13.74
N ILE A 142 -6.02 -11.05 -13.64
CA ILE A 142 -7.02 -11.05 -12.57
C ILE A 142 -7.89 -12.32 -12.67
N LYS A 143 -8.32 -12.70 -13.88
CA LYS A 143 -9.06 -13.95 -14.09
C LYS A 143 -8.24 -15.17 -13.64
N MET A 144 -6.96 -15.23 -13.98
CA MET A 144 -6.06 -16.30 -13.54
C MET A 144 -5.97 -16.41 -12.02
N LEU A 145 -5.87 -15.27 -11.32
CA LEU A 145 -5.88 -15.27 -9.85
C LEU A 145 -7.23 -15.77 -9.29
N GLN A 146 -8.35 -15.41 -9.90
CA GLN A 146 -9.67 -15.90 -9.50
C GLN A 146 -9.80 -17.41 -9.68
N ASP A 147 -9.33 -17.96 -10.81
CA ASP A 147 -9.36 -19.39 -11.09
C ASP A 147 -8.47 -20.17 -10.09
N ILE A 148 -7.28 -19.67 -9.76
CA ILE A 148 -6.41 -20.26 -8.72
C ILE A 148 -7.11 -20.23 -7.36
N SER A 149 -7.70 -19.08 -7.01
CA SER A 149 -8.42 -18.94 -5.74
C SER A 149 -9.59 -19.93 -5.62
N ALA A 150 -10.32 -20.18 -6.72
CA ALA A 150 -11.40 -21.14 -6.74
C ALA A 150 -10.92 -22.56 -6.35
N GLN A 151 -9.72 -22.97 -6.78
CA GLN A 151 -9.14 -24.26 -6.36
C GLN A 151 -8.82 -24.30 -4.86
N VAL A 152 -8.37 -23.18 -4.27
CA VAL A 152 -8.14 -23.08 -2.81
C VAL A 152 -9.44 -23.19 -2.03
N VAL A 153 -10.52 -22.59 -2.55
CA VAL A 153 -11.85 -22.68 -1.94
C VAL A 153 -12.35 -24.13 -2.02
N LEU A 154 -12.28 -24.77 -3.18
CA LEU A 154 -12.67 -26.17 -3.37
C LEU A 154 -11.93 -27.09 -2.41
N LYS A 155 -10.61 -26.90 -2.23
CA LYS A 155 -9.84 -27.68 -1.25
C LYS A 155 -10.43 -27.63 0.16
N ARG A 156 -10.89 -26.45 0.58
CA ARG A 156 -11.48 -26.25 1.91
C ARG A 156 -12.91 -26.77 2.01
N THR A 157 -13.73 -26.53 0.99
CA THR A 157 -15.17 -26.86 1.01
C THR A 157 -15.45 -28.33 0.72
N GLU A 158 -14.70 -28.93 -0.21
CA GLU A 158 -14.85 -30.33 -0.61
C GLU A 158 -13.88 -31.27 0.13
N GLN A 159 -12.99 -30.72 0.97
CA GLN A 159 -12.01 -31.49 1.76
C GLN A 159 -11.14 -32.44 0.93
N ILE A 160 -10.81 -32.05 -0.31
CA ILE A 160 -9.96 -32.87 -1.18
C ILE A 160 -8.54 -32.99 -0.61
N SER A 161 -7.85 -34.08 -0.94
CA SER A 161 -6.48 -34.33 -0.46
C SER A 161 -5.49 -33.28 -1.00
N ASP A 162 -4.34 -33.15 -0.33
CA ASP A 162 -3.25 -32.31 -0.81
C ASP A 162 -2.83 -32.71 -2.23
N GLU A 163 -2.72 -34.01 -2.49
CA GLU A 163 -2.38 -34.56 -3.81
C GLU A 163 -3.41 -34.18 -4.89
N GLU A 164 -4.70 -34.32 -4.61
CA GLU A 164 -5.75 -33.94 -5.57
C GLU A 164 -5.72 -32.43 -5.86
N TYR A 165 -5.55 -31.62 -4.82
CA TYR A 165 -5.42 -30.17 -4.97
C TYR A 165 -4.20 -29.76 -5.80
N GLU A 166 -3.04 -30.38 -5.56
CA GLU A 166 -1.82 -30.14 -6.33
C GLU A 166 -1.99 -30.54 -7.80
N ASN A 167 -2.60 -31.69 -8.07
CA ASN A 167 -2.92 -32.15 -9.43
C ASN A 167 -3.87 -31.17 -10.15
N ARG A 168 -4.95 -30.75 -9.50
CA ARG A 168 -5.90 -29.76 -10.07
C ARG A 168 -5.21 -28.43 -10.39
N LEU A 169 -4.37 -27.92 -9.50
CA LEU A 169 -3.59 -26.70 -9.76
C LEU A 169 -2.57 -26.89 -10.88
N GLY A 170 -1.93 -28.05 -10.98
CA GLY A 170 -1.03 -28.39 -12.09
C GLY A 170 -1.76 -28.36 -13.44
N HIS A 171 -2.92 -29.02 -13.52
CA HIS A 171 -3.77 -29.00 -14.72
C HIS A 171 -4.27 -27.60 -15.07
N LEU A 172 -4.75 -26.83 -14.09
CA LEU A 172 -5.15 -25.44 -14.29
C LEU A 172 -3.99 -24.60 -14.83
N SER A 173 -2.80 -24.75 -14.24
CA SER A 173 -1.59 -24.01 -14.63
C SER A 173 -1.14 -24.32 -16.06
N ASN A 174 -1.35 -25.56 -16.52
CA ASN A 174 -1.05 -25.98 -17.90
C ASN A 174 -2.03 -25.41 -18.94
N ASN A 175 -3.23 -24.98 -18.53
CA ASN A 175 -4.20 -24.33 -19.42
C ASN A 175 -3.82 -22.87 -19.72
N TYR A 176 -2.88 -22.29 -18.96
CA TYR A 176 -2.42 -20.93 -19.13
C TYR A 176 -1.17 -20.87 -20.01
N SER A 177 -1.20 -20.01 -21.02
CA SER A 177 -0.08 -19.81 -21.94
C SER A 177 1.03 -18.96 -21.32
N HIS A 178 2.22 -18.95 -21.92
CA HIS A 178 3.29 -18.01 -21.55
C HIS A 178 2.86 -16.54 -21.55
N LYS A 179 1.88 -16.16 -22.39
CA LYS A 179 1.37 -14.78 -22.43
C LYS A 179 0.57 -14.46 -21.18
N ASP A 180 -0.19 -15.41 -20.65
CA ASP A 180 -1.01 -15.25 -19.45
C ASP A 180 -0.12 -15.20 -18.20
N TRP A 181 0.89 -16.07 -18.16
CA TRP A 181 1.94 -16.03 -17.13
C TRP A 181 2.71 -14.70 -17.10
N LYS A 182 3.06 -14.16 -18.26
CA LYS A 182 3.68 -12.83 -18.37
C LYS A 182 2.75 -11.73 -17.87
N ALA A 183 1.45 -11.81 -18.18
CA ALA A 183 0.46 -10.86 -17.70
C ALA A 183 0.36 -10.87 -16.18
N LEU A 184 0.33 -12.07 -15.57
CA LEU A 184 0.33 -12.22 -14.11
C LEU A 184 1.60 -11.65 -13.47
N VAL A 185 2.77 -11.93 -14.04
CA VAL A 185 4.03 -11.32 -13.58
C VAL A 185 3.98 -9.79 -13.68
N ALA A 186 3.53 -9.23 -14.81
CA ALA A 186 3.41 -7.78 -14.99
C ALA A 186 2.49 -7.14 -13.94
N LEU A 187 1.34 -7.78 -13.65
CA LEU A 187 0.41 -7.34 -12.61
C LEU A 187 1.06 -7.35 -11.21
N CYS A 188 1.80 -8.40 -10.86
CA CYS A 188 2.50 -8.55 -9.59
C CYS A 188 3.74 -7.65 -9.45
N GLN A 189 4.29 -7.16 -10.56
CA GLN A 189 5.44 -6.25 -10.59
C GLN A 189 5.04 -4.77 -10.70
N ARG A 190 3.74 -4.45 -10.71
CA ARG A 190 3.29 -3.05 -10.75
C ARG A 190 3.94 -2.22 -9.62
N PRO A 191 4.43 -0.99 -9.91
CA PRO A 191 5.15 -0.16 -8.94
C PRO A 191 4.40 0.11 -7.63
N TYR A 192 3.06 0.03 -7.66
CA TYR A 192 2.22 0.11 -6.47
C TYR A 192 2.72 -0.83 -5.35
N TRP A 193 3.06 -2.09 -5.67
CA TRP A 193 3.37 -3.10 -4.65
C TRP A 193 4.65 -2.84 -3.88
N SER A 194 5.64 -2.18 -4.48
CA SER A 194 6.90 -1.88 -3.79
C SER A 194 6.79 -0.68 -2.84
N ARG A 195 5.66 0.03 -2.81
CA ARG A 195 5.50 1.18 -1.91
C ARG A 195 5.37 0.75 -0.46
N ILE A 196 6.18 1.34 0.40
CA ILE A 196 6.19 1.03 1.83
C ILE A 196 4.84 1.29 2.53
N TRP A 197 4.12 2.34 2.11
CA TRP A 197 2.81 2.69 2.67
C TRP A 197 1.78 1.58 2.52
N VAL A 198 1.86 0.77 1.45
CA VAL A 198 0.91 -0.32 1.19
C VAL A 198 0.84 -1.32 2.35
N LEU A 199 1.90 -1.42 3.17
CA LEU A 199 1.85 -2.20 4.41
C LEU A 199 0.73 -1.71 5.32
N GLN A 200 0.69 -0.43 5.71
CA GLN A 200 -0.41 0.09 6.53
C GLN A 200 -1.76 0.00 5.82
N GLU A 201 -1.78 0.31 4.51
CA GLU A 201 -3.02 0.43 3.75
C GLU A 201 -3.73 -0.92 3.58
N VAL A 202 -2.99 -2.02 3.44
CA VAL A 202 -3.54 -3.36 3.19
C VAL A 202 -3.52 -4.24 4.44
N HIS A 203 -2.48 -4.16 5.28
CA HIS A 203 -2.37 -4.99 6.48
C HIS A 203 -3.42 -4.64 7.53
N LEU A 204 -3.72 -3.34 7.70
CA LEU A 204 -4.66 -2.86 8.71
C LEU A 204 -6.12 -2.87 8.22
N ALA A 205 -6.34 -3.10 6.93
CA ALA A 205 -7.67 -3.12 6.34
C ALA A 205 -8.52 -4.27 6.91
N LYS A 206 -9.75 -3.96 7.36
CA LYS A 206 -10.76 -4.99 7.73
C LYS A 206 -11.00 -5.95 6.57
N THR A 207 -11.19 -5.39 5.38
CA THR A 207 -11.22 -6.10 4.11
C THR A 207 -10.70 -5.17 3.01
N TYR A 208 -10.25 -5.73 1.90
CA TYR A 208 -9.82 -4.97 0.75
C TYR A 208 -10.20 -5.66 -0.56
N GLU A 209 -10.19 -4.91 -1.66
CA GLU A 209 -10.30 -5.43 -3.02
C GLU A 209 -9.15 -4.90 -3.87
N VAL A 210 -8.60 -5.74 -4.73
CA VAL A 210 -7.55 -5.35 -5.69
C VAL A 210 -8.23 -5.09 -7.02
N ARG A 211 -8.18 -3.84 -7.48
CA ARG A 211 -8.76 -3.37 -8.74
C ARG A 211 -7.68 -3.04 -9.75
N CYS A 212 -7.93 -3.42 -11.00
CA CYS A 212 -7.13 -3.05 -12.15
C CYS A 212 -8.05 -2.87 -13.36
N GLY A 213 -8.13 -1.65 -13.89
CA GLY A 213 -9.14 -1.30 -14.89
C GLY A 213 -10.54 -1.65 -14.39
N SER A 214 -11.32 -2.37 -15.20
CA SER A 214 -12.68 -2.77 -14.84
C SER A 214 -12.77 -4.03 -13.97
N LYS A 215 -11.67 -4.78 -13.83
CA LYS A 215 -11.63 -6.06 -13.13
C LYS A 215 -11.17 -5.89 -11.68
N PHE A 216 -11.61 -6.81 -10.83
CA PHE A 216 -11.21 -6.83 -9.43
C PHE A 216 -11.20 -8.25 -8.88
N ILE A 217 -10.45 -8.44 -7.79
CA ILE A 217 -10.41 -9.66 -6.98
C ILE A 217 -10.48 -9.29 -5.50
N GLY A 218 -11.23 -10.03 -4.71
CA GLY A 218 -11.35 -9.81 -3.27
C GLY A 218 -10.02 -10.06 -2.56
N GLY A 219 -9.76 -9.36 -1.45
CA GLY A 219 -8.48 -9.46 -0.75
C GLY A 219 -8.17 -10.86 -0.24
N ALA A 220 -9.16 -11.59 0.28
CA ALA A 220 -8.99 -12.98 0.68
C ALA A 220 -8.64 -13.89 -0.51
N GLU A 221 -9.32 -13.72 -1.64
CA GLU A 221 -9.09 -14.46 -2.88
C GLU A 221 -7.70 -14.16 -3.48
N PHE A 222 -7.29 -12.89 -3.39
CA PHE A 222 -5.95 -12.47 -3.80
C PHE A 222 -4.88 -13.12 -2.93
N GLN A 223 -5.06 -13.15 -1.61
CA GLN A 223 -4.08 -13.80 -0.72
C GLN A 223 -3.99 -15.31 -0.96
N SER A 224 -5.14 -15.99 -1.10
CA SER A 224 -5.18 -17.43 -1.37
C SER A 224 -4.60 -17.78 -2.73
N SER A 225 -4.82 -16.97 -3.76
CA SER A 225 -4.24 -17.20 -5.09
C SER A 225 -2.73 -16.97 -5.15
N ILE A 226 -2.17 -16.11 -4.30
CA ILE A 226 -0.72 -15.89 -4.23
C ILE A 226 0.02 -16.99 -3.41
N ALA A 227 -0.66 -17.62 -2.44
CA ALA A 227 -0.03 -18.59 -1.53
C ALA A 227 0.61 -19.83 -2.24
N PRO A 228 -0.01 -20.45 -3.27
CA PRO A 228 0.55 -21.60 -3.97
C PRO A 228 1.92 -21.34 -4.63
N PHE A 229 2.18 -20.10 -5.07
CA PHE A 229 3.48 -19.73 -5.64
C PHE A 229 4.60 -19.80 -4.60
N ALA A 230 4.34 -19.34 -3.38
CA ALA A 230 5.32 -19.37 -2.29
C ALA A 230 5.53 -20.79 -1.75
N ALA A 231 4.49 -21.63 -1.76
CA ALA A 231 4.58 -23.03 -1.36
C ALA A 231 5.25 -23.92 -2.42
N GLY A 232 5.47 -23.42 -3.64
CA GLY A 232 6.01 -24.22 -4.74
C GLY A 232 5.07 -25.34 -5.16
N VAL A 233 3.76 -25.13 -5.00
CA VAL A 233 2.71 -26.07 -5.44
C VAL A 233 2.51 -25.98 -6.95
N ILE A 234 2.59 -24.76 -7.51
CA ILE A 234 2.49 -24.57 -8.95
C ILE A 234 3.87 -24.79 -9.58
N LYS A 235 4.09 -26.00 -10.11
CA LYS A 235 5.32 -26.37 -10.81
C LYS A 235 4.98 -27.07 -12.12
N THR A 236 5.13 -26.35 -13.22
CA THR A 236 5.14 -26.91 -14.58
C THR A 236 6.39 -26.40 -15.29
N ASP A 237 6.81 -27.07 -16.37
CA ASP A 237 8.00 -26.66 -17.14
C ASP A 237 7.89 -25.21 -17.62
N ILE A 238 6.66 -24.78 -17.98
CA ILE A 238 6.35 -23.43 -18.45
C ILE A 238 6.29 -22.43 -17.28
N SER A 239 5.79 -22.83 -16.10
CA SER A 239 5.47 -21.90 -15.00
C SER A 239 6.65 -21.60 -14.07
N SER A 240 7.68 -22.45 -14.03
CA SER A 240 8.72 -22.43 -12.97
C SER A 240 9.39 -21.07 -12.76
N ASP A 241 9.84 -20.42 -13.83
CA ASP A 241 10.46 -19.09 -13.76
C ASP A 241 9.48 -18.00 -13.33
N TYR A 242 8.23 -18.05 -13.81
CA TYR A 242 7.19 -17.10 -13.43
C TYR A 242 6.83 -17.24 -11.96
N CYS A 243 6.67 -18.48 -11.46
CA CYS A 243 6.42 -18.77 -10.05
C CYS A 243 7.53 -18.22 -9.15
N ARG A 244 8.80 -18.33 -9.58
CA ARG A 244 9.94 -17.75 -8.86
C ARG A 244 9.86 -16.22 -8.82
N ILE A 245 9.50 -15.57 -9.92
CA ILE A 245 9.34 -14.11 -9.95
C ILE A 245 8.20 -13.67 -9.02
N ILE A 246 7.05 -14.35 -9.08
CA ILE A 246 5.87 -14.00 -8.26
C ILE A 246 6.17 -14.22 -6.77
N SER A 247 6.75 -15.36 -6.40
CA SER A 247 7.07 -15.70 -5.00
C SER A 247 8.11 -14.78 -4.36
N THR A 248 8.93 -14.10 -5.16
CA THR A 248 9.93 -13.12 -4.70
C THR A 248 9.48 -11.66 -4.87
N SER A 249 8.30 -11.43 -5.43
CA SER A 249 7.78 -10.08 -5.68
C SER A 249 7.31 -9.39 -4.38
N ALA A 250 7.17 -8.06 -4.42
CA ALA A 250 6.64 -7.29 -3.30
C ALA A 250 5.21 -7.73 -2.91
N VAL A 251 4.43 -8.27 -3.85
CA VAL A 251 3.11 -8.88 -3.58
C VAL A 251 3.23 -10.03 -2.57
N ALA A 252 4.20 -10.92 -2.75
CA ALA A 252 4.41 -12.03 -1.85
C ALA A 252 4.84 -11.54 -0.45
N ALA A 253 5.64 -10.48 -0.39
CA ALA A 253 6.01 -9.83 0.87
C ALA A 253 4.80 -9.24 1.60
N HIS A 254 3.87 -8.60 0.88
CA HIS A 254 2.61 -8.10 1.46
C HIS A 254 1.69 -9.21 1.94
N ARG A 255 1.62 -10.35 1.23
CA ARG A 255 0.88 -11.54 1.71
C ARG A 255 1.46 -12.02 3.04
N LEU A 256 2.78 -12.23 3.10
CA LEU A 256 3.45 -12.66 4.32
C LEU A 256 3.24 -11.67 5.46
N ALA A 257 3.34 -10.37 5.18
CA ALA A 257 3.09 -9.31 6.15
C ALA A 257 1.71 -9.44 6.81
N LYS A 258 0.66 -9.78 6.05
CA LYS A 258 -0.70 -10.00 6.57
C LYS A 258 -0.86 -11.29 7.37
N ASP A 259 -0.03 -12.30 7.13
CA ASP A 259 -0.06 -13.58 7.85
C ASP A 259 0.78 -13.55 9.16
N ILE A 260 1.66 -12.55 9.37
CA ILE A 260 2.43 -12.45 10.61
C ILE A 260 1.49 -12.16 11.78
N SER A 261 1.45 -13.07 12.76
CA SER A 261 0.64 -12.94 13.97
C SER A 261 0.94 -11.63 14.70
N SER A 262 -0.12 -10.97 15.18
CA SER A 262 -0.08 -9.67 15.86
C SER A 262 0.86 -9.60 17.08
N GLN A 263 1.33 -10.74 17.59
CA GLN A 263 2.25 -10.81 18.73
C GLN A 263 3.71 -10.51 18.37
N SER A 264 4.12 -10.55 17.09
CA SER A 264 5.52 -10.37 16.67
C SER A 264 5.80 -9.11 15.84
N ASN A 265 4.83 -8.22 15.65
CA ASN A 265 4.93 -7.05 14.77
C ASN A 265 5.52 -5.82 15.50
N THR A 266 6.80 -5.87 15.86
CA THR A 266 7.51 -4.70 16.42
C THR A 266 8.07 -3.81 15.32
N LEU A 267 8.26 -2.52 15.61
CA LEU A 267 8.86 -1.57 14.68
C LEU A 267 10.26 -2.04 14.23
N ARG A 268 11.03 -2.62 15.15
CA ARG A 268 12.32 -3.26 14.84
C ARG A 268 12.19 -4.33 13.76
N ARG A 269 11.23 -5.24 13.88
CA ARG A 269 11.05 -6.34 12.92
C ARG A 269 10.69 -5.79 11.54
N TRP A 270 9.74 -4.85 11.49
CA TRP A 270 9.35 -4.22 10.24
C TRP A 270 10.51 -3.52 9.55
N ILE A 271 11.29 -2.71 10.28
CA ILE A 271 12.46 -2.03 9.73
C ILE A 271 13.45 -3.02 9.12
N ILE A 272 13.74 -4.12 9.82
CA ILE A 272 14.68 -5.14 9.34
C ILE A 272 14.19 -5.80 8.05
N VAL A 273 12.91 -6.19 8.01
CA VAL A 273 12.31 -6.86 6.85
C VAL A 273 12.23 -5.92 5.65
N THR A 274 11.76 -4.69 5.83
CA THR A 274 11.50 -3.79 4.71
C THR A 274 12.75 -3.14 4.16
N SER A 275 13.79 -2.93 4.99
CA SER A 275 15.09 -2.40 4.52
C SER A 275 15.83 -3.34 3.56
N SER A 276 15.48 -4.64 3.56
CA SER A 276 16.03 -5.64 2.62
C SER A 276 15.01 -6.13 1.59
N GLY A 277 13.74 -5.73 1.69
CA GLY A 277 12.61 -6.30 0.94
C GLY A 277 12.27 -5.61 -0.38
N GLY A 278 13.12 -4.70 -0.87
CA GLY A 278 12.88 -3.96 -2.13
C GLY A 278 11.76 -2.91 -2.03
N PHE A 279 11.36 -2.53 -0.82
CA PHE A 279 10.38 -1.46 -0.63
C PHE A 279 10.97 -0.09 -0.93
N ILE A 280 10.15 0.78 -1.52
CA ILE A 280 10.51 2.12 -1.95
C ILE A 280 9.61 3.19 -1.30
N SER A 281 10.16 4.39 -1.23
CA SER A 281 9.43 5.59 -0.86
C SER A 281 9.96 6.80 -1.63
N LYS A 282 9.08 7.77 -1.90
CA LYS A 282 9.49 9.05 -2.51
C LYS A 282 10.20 9.95 -1.50
N LYS A 283 9.76 9.92 -0.24
CA LYS A 283 10.40 10.62 0.86
C LYS A 283 11.06 9.61 1.78
N PRO A 284 12.38 9.72 2.05
CA PRO A 284 13.07 8.75 2.89
C PRO A 284 12.44 8.55 4.29
N HIS A 285 11.84 9.60 4.87
CA HIS A 285 11.07 9.51 6.13
C HIS A 285 10.01 8.40 6.14
N ASP A 286 9.37 8.17 5.00
CA ASP A 286 8.27 7.21 4.88
C ASP A 286 8.74 5.77 5.09
N MET A 287 10.03 5.46 4.88
CA MET A 287 10.57 4.13 5.21
C MET A 287 10.45 3.77 6.69
N ILE A 288 10.24 4.77 7.56
CA ILE A 288 10.02 4.60 8.99
C ILE A 288 8.56 4.91 9.35
N TYR A 289 8.03 6.05 8.91
CA TYR A 289 6.67 6.48 9.30
C TYR A 289 5.57 5.56 8.78
N ALA A 290 5.76 4.93 7.62
CA ALA A 290 4.83 3.92 7.10
C ALA A 290 4.81 2.63 7.91
N LEU A 291 5.70 2.43 8.87
CA LEU A 291 5.74 1.23 9.71
C LEU A 291 5.07 1.43 11.06
N LEU A 292 4.85 2.66 11.50
CA LEU A 292 4.36 2.97 12.85
C LEU A 292 2.98 2.37 13.11
N GLY A 293 2.03 2.58 12.20
CA GLY A 293 0.67 2.08 12.35
C GLY A 293 0.54 0.55 12.33
N VAL A 294 1.54 -0.18 11.82
CA VAL A 294 1.60 -1.67 11.84
C VAL A 294 2.49 -2.23 12.95
N SER A 295 3.06 -1.36 13.79
CA SER A 295 3.99 -1.72 14.86
C SER A 295 3.31 -1.69 16.22
N ARG A 296 3.17 -2.84 16.87
CA ARG A 296 2.44 -2.99 18.14
C ARG A 296 3.09 -2.25 19.30
N ASP A 297 4.42 -2.28 19.37
CA ASP A 297 5.22 -1.55 20.36
C ASP A 297 5.06 -0.02 20.21
N TRP A 298 4.81 0.46 19.00
CA TRP A 298 4.42 1.86 18.80
C TRP A 298 2.98 2.14 19.21
N GLN A 299 2.03 1.29 18.82
CA GLN A 299 0.61 1.42 19.19
C GLN A 299 0.38 1.41 20.71
N ASN A 300 1.17 0.61 21.45
CA ASN A 300 1.15 0.54 22.91
C ASN A 300 1.89 1.70 23.60
N GLY A 301 2.59 2.56 22.86
CA GLY A 301 3.40 3.65 23.41
C GLY A 301 4.76 3.24 23.97
N GLU A 302 5.22 2.01 23.74
CA GLU A 302 6.55 1.53 24.15
C GLU A 302 7.66 2.21 23.32
N VAL A 303 7.36 2.53 22.05
CA VAL A 303 8.25 3.28 21.16
C VAL A 303 7.70 4.68 20.92
N ALA A 304 8.37 5.69 21.47
CA ALA A 304 7.99 7.10 21.32
C ALA A 304 8.59 7.74 20.06
N LEU A 305 8.17 7.30 18.86
CA LEU A 305 8.53 7.94 17.59
C LEU A 305 7.34 8.69 16.98
N ILE A 306 7.45 10.01 16.85
CA ILE A 306 6.39 10.85 16.28
C ILE A 306 6.75 11.26 14.84
N PRO A 307 5.84 11.11 13.86
CA PRO A 307 6.05 11.59 12.50
C PRO A 307 6.35 13.09 12.44
N ASP A 308 7.54 13.45 11.95
CA ASP A 308 7.89 14.82 11.63
C ASP A 308 8.70 14.93 10.35
N TYR A 309 8.02 15.36 9.29
CA TYR A 309 8.66 15.60 7.99
C TYR A 309 9.58 16.83 7.93
N LYS A 310 9.72 17.60 9.02
CA LYS A 310 10.78 18.61 9.16
C LYS A 310 12.03 18.08 9.83
N LYS A 311 11.97 16.91 10.48
CA LYS A 311 13.11 16.29 11.15
C LYS A 311 14.21 15.98 10.11
N PRO A 312 15.46 16.43 10.32
CA PRO A 312 16.58 16.02 9.47
C PRO A 312 16.71 14.49 9.43
N LEU A 313 17.09 13.94 8.27
CA LEU A 313 17.19 12.48 8.10
C LEU A 313 18.24 11.86 9.03
N LEU A 314 19.31 12.58 9.33
CA LEU A 314 20.33 12.16 10.30
C LEU A 314 19.74 12.00 11.70
N ASP A 315 18.92 12.94 12.16
CA ASP A 315 18.29 12.85 13.48
C ASP A 315 17.29 11.69 13.52
N LEU A 316 16.50 11.50 12.46
CA LEU A 316 15.62 10.34 12.32
C LEU A 316 16.41 9.01 12.34
N PHE A 317 17.58 8.96 11.69
CA PHE A 317 18.44 7.79 11.76
C PHE A 317 18.86 7.48 13.19
N LEU A 318 19.30 8.51 13.93
CA LEU A 318 19.75 8.36 15.32
C LEU A 318 18.61 7.92 16.24
N ASP A 319 17.38 8.38 16.02
CA ASP A 319 16.20 7.90 16.76
C ASP A 319 15.90 6.40 16.50
N VAL A 320 16.19 5.93 15.29
CA VAL A 320 15.93 4.54 14.86
C VAL A 320 17.00 3.56 15.35
N VAL A 321 18.25 4.01 15.54
CA VAL A 321 19.37 3.14 15.93
C VAL A 321 19.09 2.35 17.23
N PRO A 322 18.63 2.96 18.35
CA PRO A 322 18.32 2.22 19.57
C PRO A 322 17.24 1.15 19.39
N ILE A 323 16.22 1.44 18.57
CA ILE A 323 15.11 0.52 18.28
C ILE A 323 15.65 -0.73 17.59
N VAL A 324 16.49 -0.55 16.57
CA VAL A 324 17.04 -1.67 15.78
C VAL A 324 18.14 -2.43 16.53
N LYS A 325 18.95 -1.75 17.35
CA LYS A 325 20.08 -2.35 18.10
C LYS A 325 19.66 -3.27 19.25
N SER A 326 18.41 -3.23 19.72
CA SER A 326 17.98 -3.99 20.90
C SER A 326 18.20 -5.52 20.78
N LYS A 327 18.85 -6.10 21.82
CA LYS A 327 19.31 -7.51 22.06
C LYS A 327 20.11 -8.14 20.89
N PRO A 328 21.35 -8.59 21.15
CA PRO A 328 22.53 -8.35 20.30
C PRO A 328 22.21 -8.32 18.80
N PRO A 329 22.65 -7.27 18.08
CA PRO A 329 22.21 -7.02 16.71
C PRO A 329 22.69 -8.15 15.80
N GLY A 330 21.78 -9.06 15.44
CA GLY A 330 22.03 -10.08 14.43
C GLY A 330 22.37 -9.47 13.08
N ILE A 331 22.91 -10.29 12.17
CA ILE A 331 23.39 -9.87 10.84
C ILE A 331 22.37 -9.01 10.08
N ASN A 332 21.08 -9.35 10.16
CA ASN A 332 20.01 -8.61 9.49
C ASN A 332 19.79 -7.21 10.05
N ALA A 333 19.95 -7.01 11.36
CA ALA A 333 19.86 -5.68 11.98
C ALA A 333 21.02 -4.78 11.54
N LYS A 334 22.24 -5.34 11.46
CA LYS A 334 23.42 -4.62 10.96
C LYS A 334 23.22 -4.21 9.49
N LYS A 335 22.72 -5.13 8.65
CA LYS A 335 22.40 -4.85 7.24
C LYS A 335 21.35 -3.74 7.11
N ALA A 336 20.25 -3.82 7.86
CA ALA A 336 19.19 -2.82 7.83
C ALA A 336 19.70 -1.42 8.18
N LEU A 337 20.52 -1.27 9.22
CA LEU A 337 21.11 0.03 9.59
C LEU A 337 22.04 0.59 8.51
N ARG A 338 22.82 -0.25 7.83
CA ARG A 338 23.66 0.20 6.70
C ARG A 338 22.82 0.70 5.53
N GLU A 339 21.77 -0.02 5.15
CA GLU A 339 20.89 0.39 4.06
C GLU A 339 20.10 1.66 4.40
N LEU A 340 19.62 1.80 5.63
CA LEU A 340 19.00 3.04 6.10
C LEU A 340 19.98 4.22 6.07
N ALA A 341 21.22 4.04 6.52
CA ALA A 341 22.22 5.11 6.50
C ALA A 341 22.52 5.60 5.07
N LYS A 342 22.59 4.67 4.11
CA LYS A 342 22.75 4.98 2.67
C LYS A 342 21.54 5.75 2.15
N LEU A 343 20.33 5.24 2.41
CA LEU A 343 19.08 5.88 1.98
C LEU A 343 18.94 7.30 2.53
N PHE A 344 19.31 7.49 3.79
CA PHE A 344 19.23 8.77 4.49
C PHE A 344 20.42 9.69 4.17
N LYS A 345 21.36 9.21 3.35
CA LYS A 345 22.56 9.92 2.90
C LYS A 345 23.40 10.46 4.06
N CYS A 346 23.51 9.67 5.13
CA CYS A 346 24.23 10.06 6.36
C CYS A 346 25.45 9.16 6.67
N THR A 347 25.91 8.35 5.72
CA THR A 347 27.05 7.43 5.90
C THR A 347 28.38 8.14 6.17
N THR A 348 28.50 9.42 5.81
CA THR A 348 29.74 10.21 6.01
C THR A 348 29.83 10.87 7.39
N ASP A 349 28.71 10.97 8.12
CA ASP A 349 28.65 11.57 9.46
C ASP A 349 29.47 10.76 10.47
N ALA A 350 30.23 11.45 11.32
CA ALA A 350 31.15 10.82 12.26
C ALA A 350 30.43 9.88 13.25
N ARG A 351 29.24 10.28 13.74
CA ARG A 351 28.46 9.48 14.68
C ARG A 351 27.92 8.22 14.01
N VAL A 352 27.48 8.34 12.76
CA VAL A 352 26.99 7.20 11.98
C VAL A 352 28.12 6.21 11.69
N LYS A 353 29.31 6.70 11.31
CA LYS A 353 30.50 5.85 11.12
C LYS A 353 30.84 5.07 12.39
N GLU A 354 30.89 5.75 13.53
CA GLU A 354 31.16 5.09 14.82
C GLU A 354 30.12 4.01 15.13
N ILE A 355 28.83 4.33 14.96
CA ILE A 355 27.72 3.38 15.14
C ILE A 355 27.89 2.14 14.26
N LEU A 356 28.21 2.31 12.98
CA LEU A 356 28.38 1.21 12.03
C LEU A 356 29.64 0.38 12.33
N SER A 357 30.75 1.02 12.74
CA SER A 357 31.98 0.30 13.14
C SER A 357 31.80 -0.49 14.43
N GLN A 358 31.07 0.04 15.41
CA GLN A 358 30.75 -0.70 16.65
C GLN A 358 29.91 -1.96 16.37
N LEU A 359 29.00 -1.90 15.38
CA LEU A 359 28.22 -3.06 14.95
C LEU A 359 29.08 -4.15 14.32
N GLU A 360 30.22 -3.83 13.72
CA GLU A 360 31.13 -4.81 13.13
C GLU A 360 31.97 -5.54 14.18
N ARG A 361 32.23 -4.93 15.34
CA ARG A 361 33.05 -5.50 16.41
C ARG A 361 32.29 -6.45 17.34
N THR A 362 30.96 -6.42 17.34
CA THR A 362 30.10 -7.30 18.14
C THR A 362 29.85 -8.61 17.37
N HIS A 363 30.82 -9.53 17.44
CA HIS A 363 30.74 -10.88 16.89
C HIS A 363 30.54 -11.92 17.99
#